data_AF-A0A6J8DX84-F1
#
_entry.id   AF-A0A6J8DX84-F1
#
_cell.length_a   1.000
_cell.length_b   1.000
_cell.length_c   1.000
_cell.angle_alpha   90.00
_cell.angle_beta   90.00
_cell.angle_gamma   90.00
#
_symmetry.space_group_name_H-M   'P 1'
#
loop_
_entity.id
_entity.type
_entity.pdbx_description
1 polymer ?
#
loop_
_entity_poly.entity_id
_entity_poly.type
_entity_poly.pdbx_seq_one_letter_code
_entity_poly.pdbx_strand_id
1 'polypeptide(L)'
;MEESDRSSPSTPELLSYSADEEPLELAKKAGKKNLLQWMEITVSEPEKRTVTSMKVQDTFYVYLIETRITDNSLACKGDGTTSLWRRYNEFELLRNYLECTYPALVIPPLPEKKPSYLWQGAPTDKFDPEFVERRRAALEIFLLRLAAHPILSQDRMFISFLQQDEGWKETVYSTDFQSKSESRLKALSAAYRLKKPEKRFEELKNYSNELESNIANLLKIRARMADKVYGIHKVHSNYGRVFCEWSGIEKEMAEPLKSCGHYMNVYGQTVEGILEEEEQYADQLKEYMAFADSLRTVCRKYECMQYDFERAEDNLTNKQIQKEQLNLGKAGSSFSLTGMKSKIFGGDTPEQREQKIKQLEEQIKQADVDLRKVGEETQKFIDTALRDIDRFKRQKVKDLKEIFTNYAIMQIKQCKKGIAVWTSAKDCLTKM
;
A
#
# COMPACT_ATOMS: atom_id res chain seq x y z
N MET A 1 40.12 -7.59 55.10
CA MET A 1 39.93 -8.67 54.12
C MET A 1 38.44 -8.67 53.85
N GLU A 2 38.07 -8.16 52.68
CA GLU A 2 36.70 -7.84 52.27
C GLU A 2 35.87 -9.13 52.12
N GLU A 3 34.69 -9.18 52.75
CA GLU A 3 33.63 -10.12 52.36
C GLU A 3 32.53 -9.33 51.67
N SER A 4 32.39 -9.61 50.37
CA SER A 4 31.49 -8.95 49.44
C SER A 4 30.05 -9.39 49.63
N ASP A 5 29.18 -8.42 49.86
CA ASP A 5 27.72 -8.51 49.86
C ASP A 5 27.22 -8.92 48.46
N ARG A 6 26.60 -10.10 48.34
CA ARG A 6 25.95 -10.56 47.10
C ARG A 6 24.45 -10.30 47.21
N SER A 7 24.01 -9.22 46.58
CA SER A 7 22.60 -8.96 46.30
C SER A 7 22.04 -9.98 45.31
N SER A 8 20.97 -10.66 45.71
CA SER A 8 20.19 -11.57 44.88
C SER A 8 19.52 -10.82 43.72
N PRO A 9 19.41 -11.40 42.51
CA PRO A 9 18.64 -10.77 41.44
C PRO A 9 17.15 -10.90 41.75
N SER A 10 16.46 -9.76 41.78
CA SER A 10 15.01 -9.66 41.83
C SER A 10 14.38 -10.39 40.65
N THR A 11 13.64 -11.45 40.93
CA THR A 11 12.71 -12.10 40.00
C THR A 11 11.73 -11.07 39.44
N PRO A 12 11.45 -11.04 38.12
CA PRO A 12 10.40 -10.19 37.57
C PRO A 12 9.06 -10.60 38.17
N GLU A 13 8.30 -9.65 38.72
CA GLU A 13 6.92 -9.85 39.13
C GLU A 13 6.12 -10.41 37.94
N LEU A 14 5.65 -11.65 38.07
CA LEU A 14 4.66 -12.24 37.18
C LEU A 14 3.37 -11.44 37.33
N LEU A 15 3.10 -10.57 36.34
CA LEU A 15 1.81 -9.89 36.21
C LEU A 15 0.70 -10.94 36.19
N SER A 16 -0.20 -10.88 37.17
CA SER A 16 -1.36 -11.78 37.26
C SER A 16 -2.35 -11.41 36.15
N TYR A 17 -2.33 -12.13 35.03
CA TYR A 17 -3.28 -11.93 33.93
C TYR A 17 -4.55 -12.75 34.16
N SER A 18 -5.72 -12.14 33.99
CA SER A 18 -7.00 -12.85 33.98
C SER A 18 -7.11 -13.72 32.73
N ALA A 19 -7.66 -14.92 32.86
CA ALA A 19 -7.71 -15.96 31.82
C ALA A 19 -8.56 -15.62 30.56
N ASP A 20 -9.12 -14.42 30.48
CA ASP A 20 -10.01 -13.95 29.41
C ASP A 20 -9.47 -12.72 28.64
N GLU A 21 -8.23 -12.29 28.86
CA GLU A 21 -7.65 -11.16 28.11
C GLU A 21 -7.21 -11.56 26.69
N GLU A 22 -7.70 -10.83 25.68
CA GLU A 22 -7.29 -11.04 24.28
C GLU A 22 -5.77 -10.82 24.09
N PRO A 23 -5.08 -11.63 23.27
CA PRO A 23 -3.63 -11.55 23.05
C PRO A 23 -3.12 -10.15 22.67
N LEU A 24 -3.93 -9.39 21.94
CA LEU A 24 -3.60 -8.01 21.56
C LEU A 24 -3.44 -7.09 22.79
N GLU A 25 -4.31 -7.22 23.79
CA GLU A 25 -4.28 -6.36 24.98
C GLU A 25 -3.11 -6.74 25.89
N LEU A 26 -2.78 -8.04 25.99
CA LEU A 26 -1.58 -8.51 26.66
C LEU A 26 -0.30 -7.96 25.99
N ALA A 27 -0.23 -8.01 24.66
CA ALA A 27 0.90 -7.49 23.90
C ALA A 27 1.07 -5.97 24.09
N LYS A 28 -0.03 -5.22 24.15
CA LYS A 28 0.00 -3.78 24.46
C LYS A 28 0.55 -3.52 25.86
N LYS A 29 0.11 -4.28 26.87
CA LYS A 29 0.64 -4.19 28.25
C LYS A 29 2.13 -4.53 28.32
N ALA A 30 2.59 -5.49 27.50
CA ALA A 30 3.99 -5.86 27.37
C ALA A 30 4.83 -4.85 26.55
N GLY A 31 4.26 -3.73 26.12
CA GLY A 31 4.98 -2.68 25.38
C GLY A 31 5.31 -3.04 23.94
N LYS A 32 4.66 -4.06 23.36
CA LYS A 32 4.88 -4.46 21.96
C LYS A 32 4.30 -3.40 21.02
N LYS A 33 5.12 -2.96 20.06
CA LYS A 33 4.78 -1.82 19.17
C LYS A 33 3.95 -2.23 17.95
N ASN A 34 4.06 -3.47 17.51
CA ASN A 34 3.37 -4.00 16.34
C ASN A 34 3.22 -5.53 16.41
N LEU A 35 2.39 -6.12 15.55
CA LEU A 35 2.07 -7.56 15.57
C LEU A 35 3.30 -8.43 15.32
N LEU A 36 4.23 -8.01 14.44
CA LEU A 36 5.41 -8.81 14.08
C LEU A 36 6.38 -9.06 15.26
N GLN A 37 6.20 -8.40 16.41
CA GLN A 37 7.00 -8.64 17.62
C GLN A 37 6.53 -9.83 18.46
N TRP A 38 5.38 -10.42 18.12
CA TRP A 38 4.76 -11.49 18.90
C TRP A 38 3.86 -12.44 18.09
N MET A 39 3.65 -12.16 16.81
CA MET A 39 2.89 -12.99 15.89
C MET A 39 3.62 -13.12 14.56
N GLU A 40 3.69 -14.34 14.06
CA GLU A 40 4.11 -14.69 12.72
C GLU A 40 2.87 -14.85 11.84
N ILE A 41 2.96 -14.36 10.59
CA ILE A 41 1.87 -14.37 9.62
C ILE A 41 2.46 -14.86 8.30
N THR A 42 1.85 -15.90 7.73
CA THR A 42 2.21 -16.42 6.41
C THR A 42 0.95 -16.54 5.56
N VAL A 43 1.11 -16.34 4.24
CA VAL A 43 0.03 -16.64 3.29
C VAL A 43 0.52 -17.78 2.44
N SER A 44 0.06 -18.99 2.70
CA SER A 44 0.50 -20.20 2.03
C SER A 44 -0.44 -20.56 0.86
N GLU A 45 -0.61 -21.85 0.61
CA GLU A 45 -1.09 -22.45 -0.64
C GLU A 45 -2.29 -21.71 -1.29
N PRO A 46 -2.25 -21.43 -2.60
CA PRO A 46 -3.41 -20.97 -3.34
C PRO A 46 -4.30 -22.16 -3.75
N GLU A 47 -5.59 -22.10 -3.41
CA GLU A 47 -6.58 -23.12 -3.78
C GLU A 47 -7.63 -22.54 -4.73
N LYS A 48 -7.85 -23.21 -5.87
CA LYS A 48 -8.88 -22.84 -6.84
C LYS A 48 -10.23 -23.38 -6.40
N ARG A 49 -11.17 -22.48 -6.09
CA ARG A 49 -12.55 -22.82 -5.73
C ARG A 49 -13.53 -22.37 -6.82
N THR A 50 -14.54 -23.20 -7.06
CA THR A 50 -15.63 -22.89 -7.98
C THR A 50 -16.94 -22.96 -7.21
N VAL A 51 -17.62 -21.82 -7.09
CA VAL A 51 -18.94 -21.73 -6.46
C VAL A 51 -19.98 -21.63 -7.56
N THR A 52 -20.96 -22.53 -7.54
CA THR A 52 -22.10 -22.49 -8.46
C THR A 52 -23.29 -21.87 -7.72
N SER A 53 -23.74 -20.70 -8.17
CA SER A 53 -24.95 -20.05 -7.64
C SER A 53 -25.84 -19.61 -8.79
N MET A 54 -27.13 -19.97 -8.74
CA MET A 54 -28.19 -19.53 -9.67
C MET A 54 -27.76 -19.47 -11.16
N LYS A 55 -27.16 -20.55 -11.67
CA LYS A 55 -26.66 -20.73 -13.06
C LYS A 55 -25.39 -19.96 -13.46
N VAL A 56 -24.74 -19.26 -12.53
CA VAL A 56 -23.41 -18.65 -12.75
C VAL A 56 -22.37 -19.46 -11.96
N GLN A 57 -21.35 -19.93 -12.67
CA GLN A 57 -20.15 -20.51 -12.05
C GLN A 57 -19.14 -19.38 -11.82
N ASP A 58 -18.88 -19.04 -10.55
CA ASP A 58 -17.79 -18.13 -10.17
C ASP A 58 -16.57 -18.95 -9.75
N THR A 59 -15.47 -18.79 -10.49
CA THR A 59 -14.19 -19.48 -10.23
C THR A 59 -13.18 -18.47 -9.73
N PHE A 60 -12.62 -18.72 -8.55
CA PHE A 60 -11.67 -17.83 -7.90
C PHE A 60 -10.62 -18.61 -7.09
N TYR A 61 -9.50 -17.95 -6.79
CA TYR A 61 -8.52 -18.46 -5.84
C TYR A 61 -8.80 -17.93 -4.44
N VAL A 62 -8.63 -18.81 -3.46
CA VAL A 62 -8.44 -18.47 -2.05
C VAL A 62 -6.99 -18.75 -1.66
N TYR A 63 -6.52 -18.08 -0.62
CA TYR A 63 -5.18 -18.21 -0.07
C TYR A 63 -5.30 -18.59 1.39
N LEU A 64 -4.52 -19.59 1.80
CA LEU A 64 -4.44 -20.01 3.19
C LEU A 64 -3.63 -18.97 3.96
N ILE A 65 -4.22 -18.38 4.99
CA ILE A 65 -3.54 -17.50 5.93
C ILE A 65 -3.29 -18.30 7.19
N GLU A 66 -2.03 -18.37 7.61
CA GLU A 66 -1.63 -19.01 8.85
C GLU A 66 -1.00 -17.95 9.76
N THR A 67 -1.39 -18.01 11.03
CA THR A 67 -0.81 -17.17 12.08
C THR A 67 -0.33 -18.03 13.22
N ARG A 68 0.79 -17.64 13.82
CA ARG A 68 1.37 -18.29 15.00
C ARG A 68 1.82 -17.24 16.00
N ILE A 69 1.34 -17.35 17.23
CA ILE A 69 1.83 -16.51 18.34
C ILE A 69 3.20 -17.03 18.73
N THR A 70 4.21 -16.16 18.64
CA THR A 70 5.63 -16.50 18.89
C THR A 70 6.08 -16.13 20.29
N ASP A 71 5.34 -15.27 20.98
CA ASP A 71 5.66 -14.84 22.33
C ASP A 71 4.95 -15.73 23.36
N ASN A 72 5.70 -16.65 23.96
CA ASN A 72 5.21 -17.57 24.99
C ASN A 72 4.68 -16.86 26.25
N SER A 73 4.98 -15.58 26.45
CA SER A 73 4.44 -14.81 27.57
C SER A 73 2.97 -14.38 27.34
N LEU A 74 2.50 -14.43 26.10
CA LEU A 74 1.11 -14.17 25.75
C LEU A 74 0.30 -15.46 25.94
N ALA A 75 -0.37 -15.57 27.09
CA ALA A 75 -1.21 -16.72 27.42
C ALA A 75 -2.31 -16.89 26.36
N CYS A 76 -2.30 -18.01 25.65
CA CYS A 76 -3.32 -18.37 24.66
C CYS A 76 -3.91 -19.74 25.00
N LYS A 77 -5.22 -19.93 24.79
CA LYS A 77 -5.83 -21.26 24.83
C LYS A 77 -5.43 -21.99 23.53
N GLY A 78 -4.58 -23.03 23.63
CA GLY A 78 -4.13 -23.83 22.49
C GLY A 78 -2.66 -23.63 22.12
N ASP A 79 -2.25 -24.10 20.94
CA ASP A 79 -0.88 -23.97 20.42
C ASP A 79 -0.57 -22.57 19.84
N GLY A 80 -1.53 -21.64 19.94
CA GLY A 80 -1.40 -20.27 19.46
C GLY A 80 -1.38 -20.16 17.94
N THR A 81 -1.80 -21.21 17.22
CA THR A 81 -1.89 -21.22 15.76
C THR A 81 -3.33 -21.07 15.28
N THR A 82 -3.50 -20.32 14.18
CA THR A 82 -4.79 -20.18 13.49
C THR A 82 -4.56 -20.25 11.99
N SER A 83 -5.41 -21.00 11.29
CA SER A 83 -5.39 -21.13 9.83
C SER A 83 -6.77 -20.85 9.26
N LEU A 84 -6.87 -19.98 8.26
CA LEU A 84 -8.15 -19.67 7.59
C LEU A 84 -7.95 -19.33 6.12
N TRP A 85 -9.02 -19.40 5.32
CA TRP A 85 -8.96 -19.14 3.88
C TRP A 85 -9.55 -17.78 3.54
N ARG A 86 -8.82 -16.99 2.73
CA ARG A 86 -9.31 -15.70 2.20
C ARG A 86 -9.18 -15.62 0.69
N ARG A 87 -10.20 -15.10 0.01
CA ARG A 87 -10.12 -14.73 -1.42
C ARG A 87 -9.62 -13.30 -1.58
N TYR A 88 -9.07 -12.99 -2.75
CA TYR A 88 -8.55 -11.65 -3.09
C TYR A 88 -9.53 -10.50 -2.78
N ASN A 89 -10.83 -10.67 -3.06
CA ASN A 89 -11.83 -9.62 -2.80
C ASN A 89 -11.99 -9.28 -1.31
N GLU A 90 -11.62 -10.19 -0.39
CA GLU A 90 -11.65 -9.93 1.05
C GLU A 90 -10.48 -9.03 1.46
N PHE A 91 -9.32 -9.23 0.85
CA PHE A 91 -8.20 -8.28 0.99
C PHE A 91 -8.57 -6.90 0.46
N GLU A 92 -9.31 -6.82 -0.66
CA GLU A 92 -9.83 -5.53 -1.16
C GLU A 92 -10.76 -4.86 -0.15
N LEU A 93 -11.66 -5.63 0.47
CA LEU A 93 -12.56 -5.11 1.50
C LEU A 93 -11.77 -4.60 2.71
N LEU A 94 -10.78 -5.37 3.18
CA LEU A 94 -9.91 -4.96 4.29
C LEU A 94 -9.16 -3.67 3.95
N ARG A 95 -8.53 -3.59 2.78
CA ARG A 95 -7.81 -2.39 2.36
C ARG A 95 -8.73 -1.17 2.29
N ASN A 96 -9.93 -1.32 1.71
CA ASN A 96 -10.90 -0.24 1.60
C ASN A 96 -11.39 0.23 2.98
N TYR A 97 -11.63 -0.71 3.91
CA TYR A 97 -11.96 -0.41 5.29
C TYR A 97 -10.86 0.42 5.97
N LEU A 98 -9.60 -0.01 5.83
CA LEU A 98 -8.46 0.69 6.43
C LEU A 98 -8.24 2.07 5.81
N GLU A 99 -8.43 2.21 4.49
CA GLU A 99 -8.32 3.50 3.78
C GLU A 99 -9.36 4.52 4.28
N CYS A 100 -10.60 4.08 4.54
CA CYS A 100 -11.65 4.94 5.08
C CYS A 100 -11.47 5.25 6.57
N THR A 101 -10.98 4.27 7.34
CA THR A 101 -10.85 4.38 8.80
C THR A 101 -9.60 5.17 9.21
N TYR A 102 -8.52 5.05 8.45
CA TYR A 102 -7.22 5.66 8.73
C TYR A 102 -6.74 6.54 7.58
N PRO A 103 -7.47 7.62 7.24
CA PRO A 103 -7.21 8.37 6.01
C PRO A 103 -5.92 9.20 6.04
N ALA A 104 -5.29 9.34 7.21
CA ALA A 104 -3.98 9.98 7.38
C ALA A 104 -2.80 9.01 7.15
N LEU A 105 -3.04 7.70 7.04
CA LEU A 105 -1.98 6.70 6.93
C LEU A 105 -1.77 6.25 5.48
N VAL A 106 -0.54 5.94 5.12
CA VAL A 106 -0.17 5.38 3.82
C VAL A 106 -0.48 3.88 3.82
N ILE A 107 -1.69 3.53 3.42
CA ILE A 107 -2.16 2.15 3.39
C ILE A 107 -1.42 1.35 2.31
N PRO A 108 -0.84 0.17 2.62
CA PRO A 108 -0.22 -0.69 1.62
C PRO A 108 -1.14 -1.01 0.43
N PRO A 109 -0.64 -0.98 -0.82
CA PRO A 109 -1.41 -1.37 -1.98
C PRO A 109 -1.58 -2.90 -2.04
N LEU A 110 -2.58 -3.36 -2.80
CA LEU A 110 -2.74 -4.77 -3.13
C LEU A 110 -2.06 -5.08 -4.47
N PRO A 111 -1.63 -6.33 -4.70
CA PRO A 111 -1.11 -6.76 -6.00
C PRO A 111 -2.16 -6.63 -7.09
N GLU A 112 -1.71 -6.57 -8.34
CA GLU A 112 -2.58 -6.37 -9.49
C GLU A 112 -3.59 -7.51 -9.74
N LYS A 113 -4.76 -7.13 -10.28
CA LYS A 113 -5.81 -8.10 -10.68
C LYS A 113 -5.45 -8.88 -11.94
N LYS A 114 -4.62 -8.28 -12.79
CA LYS A 114 -4.16 -8.85 -14.06
C LYS A 114 -2.66 -8.60 -14.19
N PRO A 115 -1.90 -9.55 -14.76
CA PRO A 115 -0.49 -9.35 -15.02
C PRO A 115 -0.24 -8.07 -15.85
N SER A 116 0.74 -7.27 -15.48
CA SER A 116 1.21 -6.13 -16.27
C SER A 116 2.75 -6.06 -16.33
N TYR A 117 3.28 -5.29 -17.28
CA TYR A 117 4.72 -5.18 -17.58
C TYR A 117 5.40 -6.51 -17.91
N LEU A 118 4.63 -7.43 -18.50
CA LEU A 118 5.13 -8.71 -18.97
C LEU A 118 6.03 -8.57 -20.21
N TRP A 119 7.04 -9.43 -20.30
CA TRP A 119 7.80 -9.66 -21.53
C TRP A 119 7.03 -10.66 -22.44
N GLN A 120 7.36 -10.73 -23.73
CA GLN A 120 6.52 -11.40 -24.75
C GLN A 120 6.25 -12.89 -24.49
N GLY A 121 7.12 -13.57 -23.75
CA GLY A 121 6.96 -15.00 -23.42
C GLY A 121 6.23 -15.28 -22.12
N ALA A 122 5.80 -14.27 -21.36
CA ALA A 122 5.13 -14.50 -20.09
C ALA A 122 3.61 -14.74 -20.27
N PRO A 123 3.02 -15.63 -19.46
CA PRO A 123 1.59 -15.93 -19.53
C PRO A 123 0.74 -14.70 -19.15
N THR A 124 -0.32 -14.46 -19.92
CA THR A 124 -1.24 -13.32 -19.71
C THR A 124 -2.51 -13.69 -18.92
N ASP A 125 -2.71 -14.98 -18.64
CA ASP A 125 -3.89 -15.46 -17.93
C ASP A 125 -3.79 -15.15 -16.42
N LYS A 126 -4.89 -14.66 -15.85
CA LYS A 126 -5.03 -14.42 -14.41
C LYS A 126 -5.09 -15.71 -13.59
N PHE A 127 -5.31 -16.86 -14.23
CA PHE A 127 -5.31 -18.18 -13.61
C PHE A 127 -3.98 -18.93 -13.78
N ASP A 128 -3.00 -18.30 -14.43
CA ASP A 128 -1.66 -18.83 -14.55
C ASP A 128 -1.05 -19.12 -13.17
N PRO A 129 -0.53 -20.34 -12.92
CA PRO A 129 0.00 -20.73 -11.60
C PRO A 129 1.11 -19.82 -11.09
N GLU A 130 2.00 -19.36 -11.99
CA GLU A 130 3.11 -18.48 -11.62
C GLU A 130 2.60 -17.11 -11.18
N PHE A 131 1.62 -16.56 -11.90
CA PHE A 131 0.96 -15.32 -11.51
C PHE A 131 0.20 -15.44 -10.17
N VAL A 132 -0.48 -16.56 -9.94
CA VAL A 132 -1.20 -16.82 -8.69
C VAL A 132 -0.23 -16.90 -7.51
N GLU A 133 0.92 -17.55 -7.69
CA GLU A 133 1.97 -17.62 -6.68
C GLU A 133 2.61 -16.25 -6.40
N ARG A 134 2.92 -15.47 -7.44
CA ARG A 134 3.40 -14.08 -7.28
C ARG A 134 2.40 -13.21 -6.53
N ARG A 135 1.10 -13.38 -6.81
CA ARG A 135 0.04 -12.71 -6.07
C ARG A 135 -0.01 -13.16 -4.61
N ARG A 136 0.10 -14.46 -4.31
CA ARG A 136 0.13 -14.98 -2.94
C ARG A 136 1.27 -14.32 -2.15
N ALA A 137 2.48 -14.29 -2.71
CA ALA A 137 3.64 -13.63 -2.10
C ALA A 137 3.37 -12.13 -1.82
N ALA A 138 2.77 -11.42 -2.77
CA ALA A 138 2.44 -10.01 -2.58
C ALA A 138 1.30 -9.76 -1.57
N LEU A 139 0.34 -10.69 -1.44
CA LEU A 139 -0.68 -10.65 -0.39
C LEU A 139 -0.06 -10.88 1.00
N GLU A 140 0.93 -11.77 1.10
CA GLU A 140 1.72 -11.94 2.34
C GLU A 140 2.43 -10.65 2.72
N ILE A 141 3.16 -10.03 1.77
CA ILE A 141 3.83 -8.74 1.98
C ILE A 141 2.82 -7.68 2.44
N PHE A 142 1.63 -7.61 1.84
CA PHE A 142 0.57 -6.70 2.26
C PHE A 142 0.21 -6.89 3.75
N LEU A 143 -0.06 -8.13 4.19
CA LEU A 143 -0.37 -8.41 5.61
C LEU A 143 0.81 -8.10 6.53
N LEU A 144 2.03 -8.45 6.13
CA LEU A 144 3.25 -8.15 6.89
C LEU A 144 3.47 -6.65 7.04
N ARG A 145 3.16 -5.84 6.01
CA ARG A 145 3.26 -4.38 6.09
C ARG A 145 2.21 -3.77 7.02
N LEU A 146 0.99 -4.32 7.04
CA LEU A 146 -0.04 -3.95 8.02
C LEU A 146 0.40 -4.32 9.44
N ALA A 147 0.88 -5.55 9.62
CA ALA A 147 1.36 -6.08 10.89
C ALA A 147 2.59 -5.35 11.43
N ALA A 148 3.46 -4.82 10.56
CA ALA A 148 4.61 -4.01 10.93
C ALA A 148 4.23 -2.56 11.34
N HIS A 149 3.07 -2.08 10.90
CA HIS A 149 2.66 -0.70 11.11
C HIS A 149 2.15 -0.49 12.56
N PRO A 150 2.67 0.47 13.33
CA PRO A 150 2.32 0.63 14.75
C PRO A 150 0.83 0.83 15.04
N ILE A 151 0.13 1.58 14.18
CA ILE A 151 -1.32 1.82 14.31
C ILE A 151 -2.16 0.72 13.65
N LEU A 152 -1.96 0.42 12.36
CA LEU A 152 -2.79 -0.56 11.62
C LEU A 152 -2.74 -1.97 12.23
N SER A 153 -1.59 -2.36 12.80
CA SER A 153 -1.44 -3.68 13.45
C SER A 153 -2.31 -3.86 14.69
N GLN A 154 -2.85 -2.77 15.25
CA GLN A 154 -3.76 -2.79 16.41
C GLN A 154 -5.24 -2.72 16.01
N ASP A 155 -5.53 -2.64 14.70
CA ASP A 155 -6.90 -2.55 14.21
C ASP A 155 -7.66 -3.87 14.43
N ARG A 156 -8.89 -3.76 14.96
CA ARG A 156 -9.70 -4.92 15.29
C ARG A 156 -10.16 -5.69 14.05
N MET A 157 -10.49 -5.01 12.96
CA MET A 157 -10.94 -5.69 11.73
C MET A 157 -9.78 -6.39 11.04
N PHE A 158 -8.56 -5.84 11.10
CA PHE A 158 -7.37 -6.52 10.63
C PHE A 158 -7.03 -7.77 11.46
N ILE A 159 -7.08 -7.69 12.79
CA ILE A 159 -6.83 -8.87 13.64
C ILE A 159 -7.91 -9.93 13.43
N SER A 160 -9.16 -9.51 13.39
CA SER A 160 -10.29 -10.38 13.04
C SER A 160 -10.14 -10.98 11.63
N PHE A 161 -9.56 -10.26 10.65
CA PHE A 161 -9.29 -10.81 9.32
C PHE A 161 -8.35 -12.03 9.37
N LEU A 162 -7.41 -12.05 10.32
CA LEU A 162 -6.44 -13.12 10.54
C LEU A 162 -6.98 -14.28 11.39
N GLN A 163 -8.08 -14.08 12.14
CA GLN A 163 -8.53 -15.04 13.16
C GLN A 163 -9.98 -15.53 13.00
N GLN A 164 -10.86 -14.73 12.42
CA GLN A 164 -12.31 -15.02 12.36
C GLN A 164 -12.66 -15.71 11.04
N ASP A 165 -12.89 -17.02 11.04
CA ASP A 165 -13.16 -17.76 9.80
C ASP A 165 -14.47 -17.31 9.11
N GLU A 166 -15.58 -17.27 9.84
CA GLU A 166 -16.92 -16.93 9.33
C GLU A 166 -17.43 -15.55 9.78
N GLY A 167 -18.27 -14.90 8.96
CA GLY A 167 -18.96 -13.66 9.32
C GLY A 167 -18.09 -12.40 9.31
N TRP A 168 -16.83 -12.49 8.85
CA TRP A 168 -15.88 -11.37 8.88
C TRP A 168 -16.36 -10.18 8.04
N LYS A 169 -16.90 -10.43 6.84
CA LYS A 169 -17.38 -9.37 5.94
C LYS A 169 -18.52 -8.59 6.56
N GLU A 170 -19.48 -9.31 7.13
CA GLU A 170 -20.66 -8.77 7.80
C GLU A 170 -20.22 -7.89 8.98
N THR A 171 -19.22 -8.35 9.73
CA THR A 171 -18.60 -7.59 10.82
C THR A 171 -17.97 -6.30 10.30
N VAL A 172 -17.22 -6.34 9.20
CA VAL A 172 -16.65 -5.12 8.58
C VAL A 172 -17.74 -4.16 8.10
N TYR A 173 -18.79 -4.65 7.43
CA TYR A 173 -19.89 -3.80 6.98
C TYR A 173 -20.68 -3.19 8.14
N SER A 174 -20.80 -3.90 9.27
CA SER A 174 -21.45 -3.37 10.47
C SER A 174 -20.75 -2.17 11.09
N THR A 175 -19.47 -1.93 10.77
CA THR A 175 -18.73 -0.75 11.22
C THR A 175 -19.17 0.56 10.54
N ASP A 176 -20.00 0.46 9.50
CA ASP A 176 -20.42 1.59 8.66
C ASP A 176 -19.24 2.43 8.12
N PHE A 177 -18.11 1.78 7.81
CA PHE A 177 -16.93 2.50 7.31
C PHE A 177 -17.19 3.28 6.01
N GLN A 178 -18.21 2.87 5.24
CA GLN A 178 -18.58 3.50 3.98
C GLN A 178 -19.09 4.93 4.17
N SER A 179 -19.74 5.23 5.31
CA SER A 179 -20.19 6.60 5.61
C SER A 179 -19.03 7.57 5.85
N LYS A 180 -17.83 7.06 6.13
CA LYS A 180 -16.59 7.84 6.29
C LYS A 180 -15.92 8.20 4.96
N SER A 181 -16.35 7.59 3.85
CA SER A 181 -15.81 7.87 2.52
C SER A 181 -16.25 9.26 2.05
N GLU A 182 -15.30 10.06 1.58
CA GLU A 182 -15.61 11.34 0.95
C GLU A 182 -16.28 11.14 -0.41
N SER A 183 -17.22 12.01 -0.75
CA SER A 183 -17.84 12.01 -2.09
C SER A 183 -16.82 12.45 -3.15
N ARG A 184 -16.83 11.77 -4.30
CA ARG A 184 -15.99 12.14 -5.46
C ARG A 184 -16.20 13.59 -5.90
N LEU A 185 -17.44 14.09 -5.81
CA LEU A 185 -17.76 15.49 -6.15
C LEU A 185 -17.08 16.48 -5.20
N LYS A 186 -17.01 16.14 -3.90
CA LYS A 186 -16.33 16.95 -2.89
C LYS A 186 -14.82 16.94 -3.13
N ALA A 187 -14.23 15.77 -3.38
CA ALA A 187 -12.80 15.67 -3.68
C ALA A 187 -12.40 16.48 -4.92
N LEU A 188 -13.20 16.43 -6.00
CA LEU A 188 -12.97 17.26 -7.19
C LEU A 188 -13.13 18.75 -6.91
N SER A 189 -14.14 19.12 -6.12
CA SER A 189 -14.37 20.52 -5.74
C SER A 189 -13.19 21.07 -4.91
N ALA A 190 -12.72 20.28 -3.95
CA ALA A 190 -11.57 20.62 -3.13
C ALA A 190 -10.30 20.81 -3.97
N ALA A 191 -9.99 19.86 -4.85
CA ALA A 191 -8.80 19.93 -5.71
C ALA A 191 -8.76 21.17 -6.62
N TYR A 192 -9.92 21.71 -7.04
CA TYR A 192 -9.99 22.86 -7.94
C TYR A 192 -10.15 24.21 -7.22
N ARG A 193 -10.74 24.22 -6.01
CA ARG A 193 -11.15 25.46 -5.31
C ARG A 193 -10.28 25.80 -4.11
N LEU A 194 -9.26 25.01 -3.81
CA LEU A 194 -8.36 25.24 -2.70
C LEU A 194 -7.59 26.56 -2.89
N LYS A 195 -7.64 27.45 -1.88
CA LYS A 195 -6.98 28.75 -1.95
C LYS A 195 -5.57 28.72 -1.37
N LYS A 196 -5.37 27.98 -0.27
CA LYS A 196 -4.13 27.96 0.51
C LYS A 196 -3.66 26.52 0.76
N PRO A 197 -3.18 25.80 -0.28
CA PRO A 197 -2.59 24.48 -0.09
C PRO A 197 -1.29 24.55 0.71
N GLU A 198 -1.07 23.56 1.56
CA GLU A 198 0.20 23.37 2.24
C GLU A 198 1.23 22.77 1.28
N LYS A 199 2.37 23.45 1.16
CA LYS A 199 3.48 23.09 0.25
C LYS A 199 3.94 21.63 0.39
N ARG A 200 3.96 21.09 1.61
CA ARG A 200 4.42 19.71 1.88
C ARG A 200 3.56 18.65 1.18
N PHE A 201 2.25 18.86 1.07
CA PHE A 201 1.34 17.93 0.39
C PHE A 201 1.40 18.09 -1.14
N GLU A 202 1.65 19.30 -1.64
CA GLU A 202 1.91 19.54 -3.06
C GLU A 202 3.20 18.86 -3.52
N GLU A 203 4.28 19.02 -2.75
CA GLU A 203 5.55 18.31 -2.96
C GLU A 203 5.35 16.79 -2.91
N LEU A 204 4.55 16.28 -1.98
CA LEU A 204 4.24 14.85 -1.89
C LEU A 204 3.45 14.34 -3.11
N LYS A 205 2.50 15.13 -3.60
CA LYS A 205 1.70 14.79 -4.79
C LYS A 205 2.58 14.73 -6.03
N ASN A 206 3.45 15.72 -6.24
CA ASN A 206 4.42 15.72 -7.33
C ASN A 206 5.37 14.52 -7.21
N TYR A 207 5.90 14.28 -6.02
CA TYR A 207 6.74 13.13 -5.73
C TYR A 207 6.05 11.80 -6.05
N SER A 208 4.76 11.64 -5.73
CA SER A 208 4.02 10.41 -6.02
C SER A 208 3.90 10.15 -7.53
N ASN A 209 3.66 11.20 -8.32
CA ASN A 209 3.59 11.11 -9.79
C ASN A 209 4.95 10.74 -10.38
N GLU A 210 6.03 11.34 -9.86
CA GLU A 210 7.40 11.02 -10.29
C GLU A 210 7.79 9.59 -9.92
N LEU A 211 7.44 9.12 -8.72
CA LEU A 211 7.69 7.75 -8.28
C LEU A 211 7.02 6.74 -9.22
N GLU A 212 5.73 6.94 -9.50
CA GLU A 212 4.96 6.09 -10.42
C GLU A 212 5.57 6.09 -11.82
N SER A 213 5.85 7.28 -12.37
CA SER A 213 6.43 7.43 -13.71
C SER A 213 7.81 6.76 -13.83
N ASN A 214 8.70 7.00 -12.86
CA ASN A 214 10.05 6.46 -12.87
C ASN A 214 10.06 4.93 -12.76
N ILE A 215 9.25 4.36 -11.86
CA ILE A 215 9.15 2.90 -11.74
C ILE A 215 8.48 2.30 -12.97
N ALA A 216 7.42 2.90 -13.50
CA ALA A 216 6.77 2.43 -14.72
C ALA A 216 7.74 2.42 -15.92
N ASN A 217 8.58 3.45 -16.05
CA ASN A 217 9.62 3.50 -17.08
C ASN A 217 10.67 2.42 -16.88
N LEU A 218 11.12 2.19 -15.65
CA LEU A 218 12.05 1.12 -15.30
C LEU A 218 11.49 -0.25 -15.66
N LEU A 219 10.23 -0.55 -15.29
CA LEU A 219 9.55 -1.81 -15.62
C LEU A 219 9.41 -2.01 -17.14
N LYS A 220 9.09 -0.95 -17.90
CA LYS A 220 9.04 -1.00 -19.38
C LYS A 220 10.41 -1.25 -20.01
N ILE A 221 11.47 -0.66 -19.46
CA ILE A 221 12.84 -0.92 -19.93
C ILE A 221 13.21 -2.37 -19.63
N ARG A 222 12.95 -2.84 -18.41
CA ARG A 222 13.19 -4.22 -17.98
C ARG A 222 12.48 -5.23 -18.86
N ALA A 223 11.20 -5.06 -19.15
CA ALA A 223 10.47 -5.98 -20.06
C ALA A 223 11.11 -6.06 -21.46
N ARG A 224 11.50 -4.91 -22.03
CA ARG A 224 12.22 -4.88 -23.33
C ARG A 224 13.61 -5.52 -23.26
N MET A 225 14.28 -5.41 -22.12
CA MET A 225 15.59 -6.06 -21.91
C MET A 225 15.44 -7.57 -21.77
N ALA A 226 14.42 -8.04 -21.04
CA ALA A 226 14.08 -9.44 -20.93
C ALA A 226 13.83 -10.08 -22.31
N ASP A 227 13.05 -9.43 -23.19
CA ASP A 227 12.83 -9.91 -24.55
C ASP A 227 14.13 -10.08 -25.34
N LYS A 228 15.06 -9.11 -25.23
CA LYS A 228 16.35 -9.17 -25.92
C LYS A 228 17.25 -10.26 -25.36
N VAL A 229 17.33 -10.39 -24.04
CA VAL A 229 18.13 -11.42 -23.36
C VAL A 229 17.58 -12.80 -23.73
N TYR A 230 16.27 -12.98 -23.70
CA TYR A 230 15.61 -14.21 -24.16
C TYR A 230 15.99 -14.55 -25.59
N GLY A 231 15.87 -13.60 -26.53
CA GLY A 231 16.25 -13.79 -27.92
C GLY A 231 17.72 -14.20 -28.09
N ILE A 232 18.64 -13.53 -27.39
CA ILE A 232 20.07 -13.86 -27.41
C ILE A 232 20.31 -15.30 -26.93
N HIS A 233 19.70 -15.71 -25.83
CA HIS A 233 19.87 -17.07 -25.31
C HIS A 233 19.28 -18.13 -26.25
N LYS A 234 18.16 -17.86 -26.93
CA LYS A 234 17.61 -18.78 -27.93
C LYS A 234 18.50 -18.90 -29.17
N VAL A 235 19.24 -17.86 -29.54
CA VAL A 235 20.32 -17.98 -30.54
C VAL A 235 21.42 -18.93 -30.08
N HIS A 236 21.80 -18.90 -28.80
CA HIS A 236 22.79 -19.86 -28.27
C HIS A 236 22.25 -21.30 -28.27
N SER A 237 20.98 -21.52 -27.94
CA SER A 237 20.36 -22.85 -28.12
C SER A 237 20.41 -23.31 -29.58
N ASN A 238 20.21 -22.39 -30.54
CA ASN A 238 20.34 -22.73 -31.96
C ASN A 238 21.79 -23.08 -32.33
N TYR A 239 22.79 -22.35 -31.84
CA TYR A 239 24.20 -22.73 -32.01
C TYR A 239 24.50 -24.10 -31.40
N GLY A 240 23.93 -24.39 -30.24
CA GLY A 240 24.01 -25.70 -29.61
C GLY A 240 23.54 -26.82 -30.53
N ARG A 241 22.37 -26.65 -31.16
CA ARG A 241 21.85 -27.60 -32.16
C ARG A 241 22.77 -27.71 -33.39
N VAL A 242 23.17 -26.57 -33.97
CA VAL A 242 24.00 -26.55 -35.20
C VAL A 242 25.36 -27.21 -34.96
N PHE A 243 26.03 -26.94 -33.84
CA PHE A 243 27.31 -27.59 -33.52
C PHE A 243 27.17 -29.09 -33.31
N CYS A 244 26.09 -29.54 -32.66
CA CYS A 244 25.80 -30.97 -32.53
C CYS A 244 25.55 -31.64 -33.89
N GLU A 245 24.77 -31.02 -34.78
CA GLU A 245 24.51 -31.55 -36.13
C GLU A 245 25.80 -31.58 -36.97
N TRP A 246 26.61 -30.51 -36.95
CA TRP A 246 27.89 -30.48 -37.63
C TRP A 246 28.85 -31.55 -37.09
N SER A 247 28.89 -31.76 -35.77
CA SER A 247 29.73 -32.81 -35.18
C SER A 247 29.42 -34.22 -35.69
N GLY A 248 28.20 -34.48 -36.17
CA GLY A 248 27.80 -35.77 -36.73
C GLY A 248 28.31 -36.03 -38.15
N ILE A 249 28.75 -34.98 -38.86
CA ILE A 249 29.27 -35.04 -40.24
C ILE A 249 30.78 -34.83 -40.26
N GLU A 250 31.28 -34.02 -39.33
CA GLU A 250 32.69 -33.68 -39.20
C GLU A 250 33.53 -34.86 -38.69
N LYS A 251 34.78 -35.00 -39.15
CA LYS A 251 35.64 -36.14 -38.79
C LYS A 251 36.70 -35.80 -37.75
N GLU A 252 37.36 -34.64 -37.90
CA GLU A 252 38.52 -34.29 -37.07
C GLU A 252 38.13 -33.51 -35.82
N MET A 253 37.13 -32.62 -35.95
CA MET A 253 36.69 -31.71 -34.88
C MET A 253 35.36 -32.11 -34.23
N ALA A 254 34.89 -33.35 -34.45
CA ALA A 254 33.59 -33.81 -33.99
C ALA A 254 33.39 -33.63 -32.47
N GLU A 255 34.34 -34.12 -31.66
CA GLU A 255 34.22 -34.09 -30.20
C GLU A 255 34.28 -32.65 -29.62
N PRO A 256 35.21 -31.78 -30.05
CA PRO A 256 35.17 -30.36 -29.71
C PRO A 256 33.87 -29.63 -30.13
N LEU A 257 33.34 -29.90 -31.32
CA LEU A 257 32.08 -29.32 -31.80
C LEU A 257 30.91 -29.76 -30.92
N LYS A 258 30.81 -31.05 -30.62
CA LYS A 258 29.77 -31.61 -29.75
C LYS A 258 29.83 -31.00 -28.35
N SER A 259 31.03 -30.86 -27.79
CA SER A 259 31.25 -30.25 -26.48
C SER A 259 30.85 -28.76 -26.47
N CYS A 260 31.27 -27.99 -27.48
CA CYS A 260 30.84 -26.61 -27.65
C CYS A 260 29.32 -26.49 -27.78
N GLY A 261 28.70 -27.39 -28.56
CA GLY A 261 27.25 -27.48 -28.72
C GLY A 261 26.52 -27.71 -27.39
N HIS A 262 27.05 -28.60 -26.54
CA HIS A 262 26.52 -28.81 -25.20
C HIS A 262 26.56 -27.52 -24.35
N TYR A 263 27.71 -26.83 -24.29
CA TYR A 263 27.84 -25.58 -23.52
C TYR A 263 26.90 -24.48 -24.02
N MET A 264 26.72 -24.34 -25.34
CA MET A 264 25.77 -23.36 -25.91
C MET A 264 24.31 -23.69 -25.56
N ASN A 265 23.94 -24.98 -25.56
CA ASN A 265 22.62 -25.43 -25.11
C ASN A 265 22.40 -25.14 -23.62
N VAL A 266 23.38 -25.47 -22.78
CA VAL A 266 23.33 -25.17 -21.34
C VAL A 266 23.14 -23.67 -21.12
N TYR A 267 23.91 -22.83 -21.82
CA TYR A 267 23.75 -21.38 -21.71
C TYR A 267 22.34 -20.93 -22.13
N GLY A 268 21.85 -21.40 -23.27
CA GLY A 268 20.52 -21.05 -23.77
C GLY A 268 19.38 -21.45 -22.83
N GLN A 269 19.51 -22.58 -22.12
CA GLN A 269 18.52 -23.05 -21.15
C GLN A 269 18.51 -22.25 -19.83
N THR A 270 19.58 -21.53 -19.50
CA THR A 270 19.62 -20.75 -18.24
C THR A 270 18.64 -19.57 -18.22
N VAL A 271 18.18 -19.09 -19.38
CA VAL A 271 17.46 -17.82 -19.47
C VAL A 271 16.11 -17.81 -18.76
N GLU A 272 15.41 -18.93 -18.74
CA GLU A 272 14.07 -19.01 -18.13
C GLU A 272 14.15 -18.76 -16.63
N GLY A 273 15.06 -19.44 -15.93
CA GLY A 273 15.29 -19.20 -14.50
C GLY A 273 15.85 -17.80 -14.19
N ILE A 274 16.61 -17.20 -15.11
CA ILE A 274 17.09 -15.81 -14.95
C ILE A 274 15.91 -14.84 -14.98
N LEU A 275 15.01 -14.99 -15.96
CA LEU A 275 13.88 -14.10 -16.13
C LEU A 275 12.82 -14.28 -15.03
N GLU A 276 12.65 -15.50 -14.52
CA GLU A 276 11.82 -15.81 -13.36
C GLU A 276 12.35 -15.14 -12.08
N GLU A 277 13.66 -15.29 -11.78
CA GLU A 277 14.32 -14.59 -10.66
C GLU A 277 14.22 -13.06 -10.85
N GLU A 278 14.32 -12.57 -12.08
CA GLU A 278 14.17 -11.14 -12.39
C GLU A 278 12.72 -10.62 -12.17
N GLU A 279 11.71 -11.44 -12.42
CA GLU A 279 10.30 -11.06 -12.24
C GLU A 279 9.97 -10.79 -10.77
N GLN A 280 10.59 -11.50 -9.83
CA GLN A 280 10.41 -11.27 -8.40
C GLN A 280 10.80 -9.84 -7.99
N TYR A 281 11.88 -9.30 -8.56
CA TYR A 281 12.27 -7.90 -8.33
C TYR A 281 11.32 -6.91 -9.02
N ALA A 282 10.79 -7.27 -10.19
CA ALA A 282 9.80 -6.47 -10.88
C ALA A 282 8.51 -6.34 -10.04
N ASP A 283 8.07 -7.41 -9.38
CA ASP A 283 6.90 -7.37 -8.50
C ASP A 283 7.09 -6.49 -7.27
N GLN A 284 8.28 -6.53 -6.66
CA GLN A 284 8.63 -5.62 -5.55
C GLN A 284 8.64 -4.15 -6.00
N LEU A 285 9.03 -3.87 -7.25
CA LEU A 285 8.94 -2.53 -7.84
C LEU A 285 7.48 -2.14 -8.15
N LYS A 286 6.67 -3.05 -8.70
CA LYS A 286 5.23 -2.82 -8.95
C LYS A 286 4.49 -2.44 -7.67
N GLU A 287 4.86 -3.02 -6.52
CA GLU A 287 4.34 -2.61 -5.22
C GLU A 287 4.61 -1.12 -4.94
N TYR A 288 5.86 -0.66 -5.11
CA TYR A 288 6.21 0.74 -4.88
C TYR A 288 5.61 1.71 -5.89
N MET A 289 5.39 1.26 -7.12
CA MET A 289 4.60 2.01 -8.08
C MET A 289 3.16 2.17 -7.58
N ALA A 290 2.54 1.11 -7.07
CA ALA A 290 1.18 1.16 -6.53
C ALA A 290 1.06 1.99 -5.23
N PHE A 291 2.14 2.14 -4.45
CA PHE A 291 2.16 3.06 -3.31
C PHE A 291 1.96 4.53 -3.72
N ALA A 292 2.21 4.91 -4.98
CA ALA A 292 1.93 6.26 -5.46
C ALA A 292 0.43 6.61 -5.33
N ASP A 293 -0.47 5.67 -5.61
CA ASP A 293 -1.91 5.85 -5.41
C ASP A 293 -2.24 6.08 -3.93
N SER A 294 -1.63 5.31 -3.02
CA SER A 294 -1.83 5.47 -1.58
C SER A 294 -1.39 6.85 -1.08
N LEU A 295 -0.25 7.38 -1.57
CA LEU A 295 0.18 8.75 -1.27
C LEU A 295 -0.82 9.78 -1.80
N ARG A 296 -1.30 9.61 -3.04
CA ARG A 296 -2.32 10.48 -3.65
C ARG A 296 -3.65 10.44 -2.89
N THR A 297 -4.02 9.31 -2.29
CA THR A 297 -5.19 9.24 -1.41
C THR A 297 -5.03 10.12 -0.16
N VAL A 298 -3.88 10.07 0.50
CA VAL A 298 -3.60 10.94 1.66
C VAL A 298 -3.65 12.42 1.24
N CYS A 299 -3.05 12.80 0.10
CA CYS A 299 -3.14 14.16 -0.42
C CYS A 299 -4.58 14.58 -0.73
N ARG A 300 -5.39 13.71 -1.34
CA ARG A 300 -6.81 14.00 -1.63
C ARG A 300 -7.62 14.23 -0.36
N LYS A 301 -7.33 13.48 0.72
CA LYS A 301 -7.99 13.73 2.01
C LYS A 301 -7.55 15.06 2.60
N TYR A 302 -6.25 15.38 2.57
CA TYR A 302 -5.74 16.69 2.99
C TYR A 302 -6.48 17.83 2.27
N GLU A 303 -6.57 17.76 0.93
CA GLU A 303 -7.25 18.76 0.10
C GLU A 303 -8.71 18.94 0.54
N CYS A 304 -9.43 17.84 0.83
CA CYS A 304 -10.81 17.90 1.32
C CYS A 304 -10.93 18.59 2.69
N MET A 305 -10.03 18.28 3.63
CA MET A 305 -10.06 18.85 4.97
C MET A 305 -9.69 20.33 4.96
N GLN A 306 -8.66 20.70 4.21
CA GLN A 306 -8.26 22.08 4.00
C GLN A 306 -9.37 22.89 3.32
N TYR A 307 -10.09 22.30 2.35
CA TYR A 307 -11.24 22.93 1.72
C TYR A 307 -12.40 23.18 2.72
N ASP A 308 -12.70 22.21 3.59
CA ASP A 308 -13.73 22.38 4.63
C ASP A 308 -13.33 23.46 5.64
N PHE A 309 -12.04 23.55 6.00
CA PHE A 309 -11.48 24.60 6.85
C PHE A 309 -11.64 25.99 6.21
N GLU A 310 -11.23 26.16 4.95
CA GLU A 310 -11.37 27.43 4.21
C GLU A 310 -12.85 27.85 4.07
N ARG A 311 -13.75 26.88 3.90
CA ARG A 311 -15.19 27.15 3.85
C ARG A 311 -15.75 27.59 5.20
N ALA A 312 -15.27 27.04 6.31
CA ALA A 312 -15.63 27.49 7.65
C ALA A 312 -15.11 28.92 7.91
N GLU A 313 -13.89 29.23 7.46
CA GLU A 313 -13.28 30.56 7.55
C GLU A 313 -14.09 31.59 6.75
N ASP A 314 -14.45 31.28 5.51
CA ASP A 314 -15.29 32.11 4.65
C ASP A 314 -16.69 32.33 5.28
N ASN A 315 -17.30 31.29 5.87
CA ASN A 315 -18.61 31.39 6.51
C ASN A 315 -18.58 32.34 7.72
N LEU A 316 -17.57 32.22 8.58
CA LEU A 316 -17.38 33.11 9.72
C LEU A 316 -17.18 34.56 9.26
N THR A 317 -16.28 34.77 8.30
CA THR A 317 -15.96 36.08 7.73
C THR A 317 -17.21 36.73 7.13
N ASN A 318 -17.99 35.98 6.35
CA ASN A 318 -19.23 36.47 5.74
C ASN A 318 -20.27 36.89 6.79
N LYS A 319 -20.42 36.12 7.87
CA LYS A 319 -21.34 36.48 8.97
C LYS A 319 -20.88 37.72 9.74
N GLN A 320 -19.57 37.86 9.98
CA GLN A 320 -19.01 39.07 10.60
C GLN A 320 -19.26 40.31 9.74
N ILE A 321 -19.03 40.22 8.43
CA ILE A 321 -19.33 41.31 7.47
C ILE A 321 -20.84 41.64 7.46
N GLN A 322 -21.72 40.65 7.48
CA GLN A 322 -23.17 40.87 7.55
C GLN A 322 -23.59 41.62 8.83
N LYS A 323 -23.01 41.25 9.98
CA LYS A 323 -23.25 41.95 11.26
C LYS A 323 -22.80 43.41 11.18
N GLU A 324 -21.61 43.67 10.64
CA GLU A 324 -21.07 45.03 10.49
C GLU A 324 -21.95 45.89 9.56
N GLN A 325 -22.41 45.33 8.44
CA GLN A 325 -23.32 46.02 7.53
C GLN A 325 -24.67 46.39 8.18
N LEU A 326 -25.21 45.52 9.03
CA LEU A 326 -26.43 45.80 9.79
C LEU A 326 -26.21 46.86 10.87
N ASN A 327 -25.06 46.85 11.54
CA ASN A 327 -24.68 47.87 12.52
C ASN A 327 -24.51 49.26 11.89
N LEU A 328 -23.94 49.33 10.68
CA LEU A 328 -23.76 50.57 9.93
C LEU A 328 -25.05 51.09 9.28
N GLY A 329 -26.20 50.41 9.46
CA GLY A 329 -27.48 50.78 8.86
C GLY A 329 -27.50 50.69 7.33
N LYS A 330 -26.45 50.13 6.71
CA LYS A 330 -26.35 49.90 5.27
C LYS A 330 -27.03 48.56 4.94
N ALA A 331 -28.34 48.51 5.13
CA ALA A 331 -29.15 47.41 4.64
C ALA A 331 -29.23 47.49 3.10
N GLY A 332 -28.24 46.90 2.43
CA GLY A 332 -28.24 46.68 0.98
C GLY A 332 -27.91 47.90 0.14
N SER A 333 -26.92 47.75 -0.74
CA SER A 333 -26.72 48.59 -1.91
C SER A 333 -28.06 48.86 -2.62
N SER A 334 -28.24 50.08 -3.14
CA SER A 334 -29.43 50.61 -3.83
C SER A 334 -29.90 49.80 -5.07
N PHE A 335 -29.27 48.66 -5.37
CA PHE A 335 -29.54 47.79 -6.52
C PHE A 335 -29.91 46.34 -6.16
N SER A 336 -30.08 46.02 -4.87
CA SER A 336 -30.55 44.69 -4.42
C SER A 336 -32.08 44.64 -4.32
N LEU A 337 -32.68 43.49 -4.68
CA LEU A 337 -34.12 43.19 -4.55
C LEU A 337 -34.66 43.40 -3.12
N THR A 338 -33.78 43.32 -2.12
CA THR A 338 -34.07 43.63 -0.71
C THR A 338 -34.24 45.14 -0.46
N GLY A 339 -33.49 46.00 -1.16
CA GLY A 339 -33.59 47.46 -1.06
C GLY A 339 -34.85 48.04 -1.72
N MET A 340 -35.46 47.31 -2.67
CA MET A 340 -36.80 47.64 -3.20
C MET A 340 -37.91 47.29 -2.21
N LYS A 341 -37.80 46.18 -1.47
CA LYS A 341 -38.78 45.81 -0.43
C LYS A 341 -38.82 46.80 0.73
N SER A 342 -37.66 47.29 1.18
CA SER A 342 -37.59 48.26 2.28
C SER A 342 -38.15 49.65 1.94
N LYS A 343 -38.19 50.01 0.64
CA LYS A 343 -38.84 51.25 0.17
C LYS A 343 -40.36 51.12 -0.02
N ILE A 344 -40.88 49.89 -0.19
CA ILE A 344 -42.32 49.65 -0.46
C ILE A 344 -43.08 49.22 0.81
N PHE A 345 -42.43 48.51 1.74
CA PHE A 345 -43.08 47.97 2.95
C PHE A 345 -42.58 48.60 4.27
N GLY A 346 -41.70 49.62 4.20
CA GLY A 346 -40.99 50.16 5.36
C GLY A 346 -39.72 49.36 5.67
N GLY A 347 -38.68 50.04 6.17
CA GLY A 347 -37.45 49.38 6.63
C GLY A 347 -37.69 48.60 7.92
N ASP A 348 -36.80 47.66 8.24
CA ASP A 348 -36.84 46.94 9.53
C ASP A 348 -36.90 47.95 10.69
N THR A 349 -37.79 47.69 11.65
CA THR A 349 -37.85 48.46 12.90
C THR A 349 -36.54 48.32 13.68
N PRO A 350 -36.20 49.29 14.57
CA PRO A 350 -35.01 49.20 15.42
C PRO A 350 -34.96 47.88 16.21
N GLU A 351 -36.12 47.42 16.71
CA GLU A 351 -36.27 46.17 17.45
C GLU A 351 -36.01 44.93 16.57
N GLN A 352 -36.51 44.91 15.33
CA GLN A 352 -36.24 43.82 14.38
C GLN A 352 -34.77 43.76 13.97
N ARG A 353 -34.11 44.92 13.81
CA ARG A 353 -32.67 44.98 13.53
C ARG A 353 -31.86 44.45 14.70
N GLU A 354 -32.22 44.83 15.92
CA GLU A 354 -31.56 44.34 17.14
C GLU A 354 -31.71 42.82 17.30
N GLN A 355 -32.90 42.27 17.02
CA GLN A 355 -33.12 40.83 17.00
C GLN A 355 -32.27 40.11 15.94
N LYS A 356 -32.17 40.65 14.72
CA LYS A 356 -31.30 40.10 13.66
C LYS A 356 -29.82 40.14 14.04
N ILE A 357 -29.37 41.22 14.71
CA ILE A 357 -28.00 41.34 15.22
C ILE A 357 -27.75 40.27 16.28
N LYS A 358 -28.64 40.09 17.27
CA LYS A 358 -28.52 39.05 18.29
C LYS A 358 -28.49 37.64 17.69
N GLN A 359 -29.33 37.38 16.67
CA GLN A 359 -29.32 36.11 15.97
C GLN A 359 -28.01 35.88 15.20
N LEU A 360 -27.47 36.92 14.54
CA LEU A 360 -26.19 36.84 13.85
C LEU A 360 -25.02 36.67 14.82
N GLU A 361 -25.07 37.28 16.00
CA GLU A 361 -24.07 37.08 17.05
C GLU A 361 -24.00 35.62 17.49
N GLU A 362 -25.14 34.98 17.72
CA GLU A 362 -25.18 33.55 18.05
C GLU A 362 -24.67 32.69 16.89
N GLN A 363 -25.04 33.03 15.65
CA GLN A 363 -24.54 32.34 14.46
C GLN A 363 -23.04 32.53 14.21
N ILE A 364 -22.46 33.66 14.58
CA ILE A 364 -21.02 33.94 14.53
C ILE A 364 -20.32 33.11 15.60
N LYS A 365 -20.86 33.08 16.82
CA LYS A 365 -20.33 32.27 17.91
C LYS A 365 -20.30 30.79 17.53
N GLN A 366 -21.38 30.28 16.94
CA GLN A 366 -21.41 28.90 16.44
C GLN A 366 -20.41 28.68 15.30
N ALA A 367 -20.32 29.60 14.33
CA ALA A 367 -19.36 29.49 13.23
C ALA A 367 -17.90 29.53 13.72
N ASP A 368 -17.60 30.29 14.77
CA ASP A 368 -16.28 30.32 15.40
C ASP A 368 -15.94 28.99 16.08
N VAL A 369 -16.90 28.38 16.79
CA VAL A 369 -16.75 27.04 17.36
C VAL A 369 -16.52 25.99 16.27
N ASP A 370 -17.30 26.04 15.20
CA ASP A 370 -17.17 25.11 14.07
C ASP A 370 -15.80 25.27 13.38
N LEU A 371 -15.35 26.51 13.16
CA LEU A 371 -14.05 26.80 12.56
C LEU A 371 -12.90 26.25 13.41
N ARG A 372 -12.94 26.45 14.74
CA ARG A 372 -11.94 25.91 15.66
C ARG A 372 -11.91 24.39 15.60
N LYS A 373 -13.07 23.74 15.64
CA LYS A 373 -13.18 22.28 15.56
C LYS A 373 -12.59 21.74 14.26
N VAL A 374 -12.98 22.29 13.11
CA VAL A 374 -12.46 21.86 11.80
C VAL A 374 -10.95 22.14 11.69
N GLY A 375 -10.49 23.25 12.26
CA GLY A 375 -9.06 23.60 12.33
C GLY A 375 -8.24 22.59 13.14
N GLU A 376 -8.71 22.22 14.33
CA GLU A 376 -8.06 21.21 15.20
C GLU A 376 -8.03 19.83 14.52
N GLU A 377 -9.13 19.41 13.90
CA GLU A 377 -9.20 18.14 13.17
C GLU A 377 -8.25 18.12 11.96
N THR A 378 -8.18 19.22 11.20
CA THR A 378 -7.27 19.38 10.06
C THR A 378 -5.81 19.37 10.50
N GLN A 379 -5.46 20.09 11.58
CA GLN A 379 -4.10 20.08 12.10
C GLN A 379 -3.68 18.70 12.60
N LYS A 380 -4.56 18.01 13.33
CA LYS A 380 -4.31 16.64 13.80
C LYS A 380 -4.09 15.67 12.63
N PHE A 381 -4.86 15.82 11.55
CA PHE A 381 -4.67 15.05 10.33
C PHE A 381 -3.29 15.32 9.74
N ILE A 382 -2.91 16.59 9.54
CA ILE A 382 -1.62 16.99 8.98
C ILE A 382 -0.47 16.38 9.78
N ASP A 383 -0.49 16.55 11.10
CA ASP A 383 0.59 16.06 11.96
C ASP A 383 0.72 14.53 11.93
N THR A 384 -0.41 13.82 11.84
CA THR A 384 -0.43 12.36 11.77
C THR A 384 0.06 11.88 10.41
N ALA A 385 -0.43 12.50 9.33
CA ALA A 385 -0.06 12.15 7.97
C ALA A 385 1.42 12.36 7.72
N LEU A 386 1.98 13.51 8.11
CA LEU A 386 3.39 13.81 7.89
C LEU A 386 4.31 12.86 8.65
N ARG A 387 3.93 12.47 9.88
CA ARG A 387 4.66 11.44 10.66
C ARG A 387 4.66 10.09 9.95
N ASP A 388 3.52 9.67 9.39
CA ASP A 388 3.44 8.40 8.69
C ASP A 388 4.13 8.44 7.31
N ILE A 389 4.04 9.55 6.59
CA ILE A 389 4.78 9.77 5.33
C ILE A 389 6.29 9.67 5.56
N ASP A 390 6.81 10.22 6.66
CA ASP A 390 8.22 10.12 7.03
C ASP A 390 8.62 8.65 7.34
N ARG A 391 7.77 7.90 8.05
CA ARG A 391 7.93 6.45 8.24
C ARG A 391 7.94 5.72 6.90
N PHE A 392 6.99 5.98 6.02
CA PHE A 392 6.91 5.40 4.68
C PHE A 392 8.18 5.70 3.87
N LYS A 393 8.67 6.95 3.87
CA LYS A 393 9.89 7.35 3.16
C LYS A 393 11.11 6.54 3.62
N ARG A 394 11.28 6.36 4.94
CA ARG A 394 12.36 5.51 5.50
C ARG A 394 12.24 4.07 5.02
N GLN A 395 11.04 3.48 5.11
CA GLN A 395 10.79 2.11 4.67
C GLN A 395 11.10 1.94 3.17
N LYS A 396 10.54 2.82 2.33
CA LYS A 396 10.75 2.82 0.88
C LYS A 396 12.24 2.93 0.51
N VAL A 397 13.01 3.79 1.18
CA VAL A 397 14.46 3.90 0.92
C VAL A 397 15.18 2.61 1.28
N LYS A 398 14.86 2.00 2.42
CA LYS A 398 15.45 0.72 2.83
C LYS A 398 15.14 -0.38 1.81
N ASP A 399 13.87 -0.55 1.46
CA ASP A 399 13.41 -1.65 0.62
C ASP A 399 13.93 -1.48 -0.82
N LEU A 400 13.86 -0.27 -1.40
CA LEU A 400 14.44 -0.03 -2.74
C LEU A 400 15.95 -0.27 -2.77
N LYS A 401 16.68 0.10 -1.71
CA LYS A 401 18.12 -0.17 -1.62
C LYS A 401 18.38 -1.68 -1.64
N GLU A 402 17.59 -2.45 -0.90
CA GLU A 402 17.67 -3.91 -0.85
C GLU A 402 17.34 -4.52 -2.21
N ILE A 403 16.23 -4.11 -2.84
CA ILE A 403 15.81 -4.53 -4.19
C ILE A 403 16.95 -4.33 -5.19
N PHE A 404 17.49 -3.11 -5.29
CA PHE A 404 18.54 -2.81 -6.28
C PHE A 404 19.87 -3.51 -5.96
N THR A 405 20.20 -3.72 -4.69
CA THR A 405 21.39 -4.46 -4.28
C THR A 405 21.27 -5.93 -4.69
N ASN A 406 20.15 -6.56 -4.38
CA ASN A 406 19.89 -7.96 -4.71
C ASN A 406 19.80 -8.17 -6.22
N TYR A 407 19.19 -7.24 -6.95
CA TYR A 407 19.21 -7.23 -8.42
C TYR A 407 20.63 -7.18 -8.99
N ALA A 408 21.49 -6.31 -8.46
CA ALA A 408 22.89 -6.24 -8.89
C ALA A 408 23.66 -7.53 -8.59
N ILE A 409 23.43 -8.14 -7.42
CA ILE A 409 24.02 -9.44 -7.05
C ILE A 409 23.55 -10.53 -8.01
N MET A 410 22.26 -10.58 -8.34
CA MET A 410 21.70 -11.50 -9.33
C MET A 410 22.39 -11.32 -10.68
N GLN A 411 22.50 -10.08 -11.19
CA GLN A 411 23.17 -9.79 -12.46
C GLN A 411 24.65 -10.24 -12.46
N ILE A 412 25.40 -9.96 -11.39
CA ILE A 412 26.79 -10.42 -11.24
C ILE A 412 26.87 -11.95 -11.28
N LYS A 413 25.98 -12.64 -10.57
CA LYS A 413 25.89 -14.11 -10.56
C LYS A 413 25.64 -14.65 -11.97
N GLN A 414 24.75 -14.02 -12.74
CA GLN A 414 24.50 -14.44 -14.12
C GLN A 414 25.69 -14.16 -15.05
N CYS A 415 26.34 -13.00 -14.95
CA CYS A 415 27.55 -12.70 -15.73
C CYS A 415 28.67 -13.71 -15.43
N LYS A 416 28.87 -14.08 -14.16
CA LYS A 416 29.88 -15.09 -13.78
C LYS A 416 29.58 -16.46 -14.38
N LYS A 417 28.31 -16.89 -14.37
CA LYS A 417 27.89 -18.13 -15.05
C LYS A 417 28.16 -18.05 -16.55
N GLY A 418 27.80 -16.94 -17.18
CA GLY A 418 28.08 -16.72 -18.61
C GLY A 418 29.57 -16.81 -18.94
N ILE A 419 30.43 -16.18 -18.13
CA ILE A 419 31.90 -16.29 -18.28
C ILE A 419 32.33 -17.74 -18.19
N ALA A 420 31.91 -18.49 -17.17
CA ALA A 420 32.31 -19.89 -17.00
C ALA A 420 31.91 -20.76 -18.20
N VAL A 421 30.69 -20.58 -18.73
CA VAL A 421 30.22 -21.32 -19.90
C VAL A 421 31.01 -20.94 -21.16
N TRP A 422 31.25 -19.65 -21.38
CA TRP A 422 32.03 -19.19 -22.53
C TRP A 422 33.51 -19.58 -22.47
N THR A 423 34.12 -19.59 -21.29
CA THR A 423 35.48 -20.12 -21.09
C THR A 423 35.52 -21.60 -21.44
N SER A 424 34.55 -22.39 -20.97
CA SER A 424 34.49 -23.83 -21.27
C SER A 424 34.29 -24.08 -22.77
N ALA A 425 33.41 -23.31 -23.42
CA ALA A 425 33.22 -23.38 -24.86
C ALA A 425 34.48 -23.01 -25.65
N LYS A 426 35.17 -21.93 -25.24
CA LYS A 426 36.44 -21.51 -25.84
C LYS A 426 37.50 -22.60 -25.71
N ASP A 427 37.64 -23.19 -24.53
CA ASP A 427 38.64 -24.23 -24.27
C ASP A 427 38.40 -25.49 -25.13
N CYS A 428 37.14 -25.81 -25.42
CA CYS A 428 36.79 -26.83 -26.40
C CYS A 428 37.26 -26.45 -27.80
N LEU A 429 36.98 -25.22 -28.25
CA LEU A 429 37.37 -24.75 -29.59
C LEU A 429 38.89 -24.65 -29.76
N THR A 430 39.65 -24.34 -28.70
CA THR A 430 41.13 -24.29 -28.77
C THR A 430 41.81 -25.66 -28.89
N LYS A 431 41.05 -26.75 -28.70
CA LYS A 431 41.52 -28.13 -28.88
C LYS A 431 41.25 -28.68 -30.28
N MET A 432 40.52 -27.93 -31.11
CA MET A 432 40.48 -28.11 -32.56
C MET A 432 41.79 -27.64 -33.15
#